data_AF-A0A3M6ZEU4-F1
#
_entry.id   AF-A0A3M6ZEU4-F1
#
_cell.length_a   1.000
_cell.length_b   1.000
_cell.length_c   1.000
_cell.angle_alpha   90.00
_cell.angle_beta   90.00
_cell.angle_gamma   90.00
#
_symmetry.space_group_name_H-M   'P 1'
#
loop_
_entity.id
_entity.type
_entity.pdbx_description
1 polymer ?
#
loop_
_entity_poly.entity_id
_entity_poly.type
_entity_poly.pdbx_seq_one_letter_code
_entity_poly.pdbx_strand_id
1 'polypeptide(L)'
;MEKDDLPRYSTSDEYAALRQRRQWRKRILRLAILVAFGFALFHWSSDRNKIKSTSEQGLLSKERLVADYATCSKLRHKPQDPSGPREANARWQQSQKPVLIRNAKVWTGEAVDSSSSQDASAGESYSWIHADVYLEKGIIRRVEPGISPSSLAADYETWDAKGRLLTAGIVDMHSHAGVDTLPELVGSSDDNELSSDTTPYMRSLDAFNPLDHQLEVIKSGGVTTSLILPGSGNNIGGEAYVIKHAIGPSNGRPEISAEDMLADPDQNWRYMKCACGENAKRVYGEVGKDYGPFSRMGEAYYFRHAFEQASHLVQAQDDWCNAADRLGAENMSGYLPSPLEWETLAAALRGQVMVNTHCYTIPDLEAFVRHTNEFNFSVRAFHHAHQTYLVPEILKRA
;
A
#
# COMPACT_ATOMS: atom_id res chain seq x y z
N MET A 1 -17.34 26.80 -127.87
CA MET A 1 -16.05 26.19 -127.52
C MET A 1 -16.22 25.59 -126.13
N GLU A 2 -16.26 24.27 -126.07
CA GLU A 2 -16.34 23.45 -124.84
C GLU A 2 -15.14 23.72 -123.91
N LYS A 3 -15.31 23.40 -122.62
CA LYS A 3 -14.47 22.37 -121.96
C LYS A 3 -14.97 22.04 -120.54
N ASP A 4 -15.42 20.80 -120.40
CA ASP A 4 -15.45 20.02 -119.16
C ASP A 4 -14.04 19.80 -118.60
N ASP A 5 -13.99 19.56 -117.27
CA ASP A 5 -13.45 18.35 -116.62
C ASP A 5 -12.62 18.62 -115.32
N LEU A 6 -12.60 17.64 -114.40
CA LEU A 6 -11.78 17.47 -113.16
C LEU A 6 -12.47 17.69 -111.76
N PRO A 7 -12.00 17.07 -110.65
CA PRO A 7 -12.45 15.78 -110.11
C PRO A 7 -13.03 15.87 -108.66
N ARG A 8 -13.78 14.85 -108.23
CA ARG A 8 -14.32 14.74 -106.86
C ARG A 8 -13.31 14.11 -105.88
N TYR A 9 -13.05 14.77 -104.75
CA TYR A 9 -12.26 14.23 -103.63
C TYR A 9 -13.15 13.58 -102.56
N SER A 10 -12.80 12.35 -102.15
CA SER A 10 -13.41 11.64 -101.02
C SER A 10 -12.71 11.99 -99.70
N THR A 11 -13.47 12.25 -98.63
CA THR A 11 -12.95 12.64 -97.31
C THR A 11 -12.99 11.50 -96.29
N SER A 12 -12.30 10.39 -96.54
CA SER A 12 -12.00 9.40 -95.50
C SER A 12 -10.50 9.15 -95.43
N ASP A 13 -9.86 9.86 -94.51
CA ASP A 13 -8.43 9.77 -94.21
C ASP A 13 -8.15 8.55 -93.31
N GLU A 14 -7.98 7.37 -93.91
CA GLU A 14 -7.63 6.12 -93.19
C GLU A 14 -6.31 6.21 -92.40
N TYR A 15 -5.47 7.22 -92.65
CA TYR A 15 -4.23 7.45 -91.91
C TYR A 15 -4.44 8.14 -90.55
N ALA A 16 -5.57 8.83 -90.33
CA ALA A 16 -5.88 9.47 -89.05
C ALA A 16 -6.19 8.45 -87.94
N ALA A 17 -6.90 7.37 -88.28
CA ALA A 17 -7.32 6.33 -87.33
C ALA A 17 -6.12 5.52 -86.76
N LEU A 18 -5.08 5.27 -87.57
CA LEU A 18 -3.87 4.58 -87.15
C LEU A 18 -3.02 5.43 -86.18
N ARG A 19 -2.98 6.75 -86.38
CA ARG A 19 -2.24 7.69 -85.52
C ARG A 19 -2.89 7.81 -84.14
N GLN A 20 -4.23 7.85 -84.10
CA GLN A 20 -5.01 7.88 -82.85
C GLN A 20 -4.81 6.60 -82.02
N ARG A 21 -4.87 5.41 -82.65
CA ARG A 21 -4.63 4.12 -81.96
C ARG A 21 -3.22 4.03 -81.37
N ARG A 22 -2.20 4.57 -82.07
CA ARG A 22 -0.81 4.57 -81.57
C ARG A 22 -0.60 5.52 -80.39
N GLN A 23 -1.26 6.68 -80.40
CA GLN A 23 -1.25 7.60 -79.26
C GLN A 23 -2.00 7.03 -78.05
N TRP A 24 -3.13 6.35 -78.28
CA TRP A 24 -3.91 5.69 -77.21
C TRP A 24 -3.11 4.57 -76.53
N ARG A 25 -2.43 3.71 -77.30
CA ARG A 25 -1.53 2.69 -76.76
C ARG A 25 -0.38 3.26 -75.92
N LYS A 26 0.21 4.39 -76.35
CA LYS A 26 1.24 5.08 -75.56
C LYS A 26 0.70 5.67 -74.25
N ARG A 27 -0.54 6.15 -74.24
CA ARG A 27 -1.20 6.67 -73.03
C ARG A 27 -1.51 5.54 -72.04
N ILE A 28 -2.04 4.40 -72.51
CA ILE A 28 -2.27 3.21 -71.67
C ILE A 28 -0.96 2.71 -71.07
N LEU A 29 0.10 2.61 -71.87
CA LEU A 29 1.40 2.13 -71.38
C LEU A 29 1.98 3.06 -70.30
N ARG A 30 1.85 4.39 -70.47
CA ARG A 30 2.27 5.36 -69.45
C ARG A 30 1.45 5.24 -68.17
N LEU A 31 0.14 5.02 -68.29
CA LEU A 31 -0.73 4.82 -67.13
C LEU A 31 -0.36 3.53 -66.37
N ALA A 32 -0.10 2.44 -67.10
CA ALA A 32 0.32 1.17 -66.52
C ALA A 32 1.66 1.28 -65.78
N ILE A 33 2.63 2.02 -66.33
CA ILE A 33 3.92 2.29 -65.66
C ILE A 33 3.72 3.12 -64.40
N LEU A 34 2.87 4.15 -64.44
CA LEU A 34 2.57 4.97 -63.26
C LEU A 34 1.88 4.17 -62.14
N VAL A 35 0.95 3.28 -62.49
CA VAL A 35 0.29 2.39 -61.53
C VAL A 35 1.29 1.38 -60.94
N ALA A 36 2.14 0.77 -61.77
CA ALA A 36 3.17 -0.16 -61.30
C ALA A 36 4.20 0.54 -60.39
N PHE A 37 4.59 1.77 -60.72
CA PHE A 37 5.49 2.57 -59.89
C PHE A 37 4.83 2.99 -58.56
N GLY A 38 3.55 3.38 -58.58
CA GLY A 38 2.77 3.66 -57.38
C GLY A 38 2.61 2.42 -56.48
N PHE A 39 2.38 1.26 -57.07
CA PHE A 39 2.29 -0.02 -56.34
C PHE A 39 3.64 -0.42 -55.73
N ALA A 40 4.74 -0.26 -56.46
CA ALA A 40 6.08 -0.50 -55.95
C ALA A 40 6.45 0.47 -54.80
N LEU A 41 6.08 1.75 -54.92
CA LEU A 41 6.27 2.73 -53.86
C LEU A 41 5.41 2.42 -52.62
N PHE A 42 4.18 1.96 -52.80
CA PHE A 42 3.31 1.53 -51.71
C PHE A 42 3.90 0.32 -50.97
N HIS A 43 4.35 -0.70 -51.70
CA HIS A 43 5.02 -1.86 -51.10
C HIS A 43 6.33 -1.49 -50.41
N TRP A 44 7.15 -0.65 -51.03
CA TRP A 44 8.40 -0.16 -50.42
C TRP A 44 8.15 0.67 -49.16
N SER A 45 7.10 1.50 -49.15
CA SER A 45 6.68 2.26 -47.97
C SER A 45 6.13 1.34 -46.88
N SER A 46 5.34 0.33 -47.24
CA SER A 46 4.79 -0.66 -46.31
C SER A 46 5.91 -1.49 -45.67
N ASP A 47 6.90 -1.91 -46.44
CA ASP A 47 8.07 -2.65 -45.94
C ASP A 47 8.94 -1.78 -45.03
N ARG A 48 9.16 -0.49 -45.36
CA ARG A 48 9.84 0.45 -44.46
C ARG A 48 9.10 0.66 -43.14
N ASN A 49 7.77 0.73 -43.17
CA ASN A 49 6.98 0.86 -41.94
C ASN A 49 7.04 -0.41 -41.09
N LYS A 50 7.06 -1.60 -41.70
CA LYS A 50 7.32 -2.88 -41.01
C LYS A 50 8.71 -2.92 -40.37
N ILE A 51 9.74 -2.43 -41.07
CA ILE A 51 11.13 -2.40 -40.57
C ILE A 51 11.30 -1.39 -39.44
N LYS A 52 10.64 -0.22 -39.51
CA LYS A 52 10.63 0.75 -38.40
C LYS A 52 9.93 0.20 -37.15
N SER A 53 8.81 -0.51 -37.34
CA SER A 53 8.08 -1.15 -36.23
C SER A 53 8.90 -2.23 -35.52
N THR A 54 9.81 -2.92 -36.21
CA THR A 54 10.66 -3.95 -35.60
C THR A 54 11.91 -3.38 -34.92
N SER A 55 12.39 -2.17 -35.26
CA SER A 55 13.62 -1.63 -34.67
C SER A 55 13.44 -0.92 -33.32
N GLU A 56 12.21 -0.59 -32.91
CA GLU A 56 11.95 0.03 -31.59
C GLU A 56 11.74 -0.98 -30.46
N GLN A 57 11.50 -2.27 -30.78
CA GLN A 57 11.27 -3.35 -29.80
C GLN A 57 12.54 -3.77 -29.01
N GLY A 58 13.65 -3.03 -29.14
CA GLY A 58 14.94 -3.40 -28.56
C GLY A 58 15.55 -2.40 -27.57
N LEU A 59 14.84 -1.34 -27.17
CA LEU A 59 15.42 -0.28 -26.32
C LEU A 59 15.25 -0.51 -24.80
N LEU A 60 14.29 -1.36 -24.39
CA LEU A 60 14.03 -1.64 -22.98
C LEU A 60 14.82 -2.87 -22.50
N SER A 61 15.30 -2.82 -21.26
CA SER A 61 15.96 -3.98 -20.63
C SER A 61 14.93 -5.08 -20.40
N LYS A 62 15.20 -6.26 -20.99
CA LYS A 62 14.35 -7.45 -20.82
C LYS A 62 14.36 -7.94 -19.38
N GLU A 63 15.51 -7.85 -18.72
CA GLU A 63 15.67 -8.22 -17.31
C GLU A 63 14.75 -7.37 -16.43
N ARG A 64 14.71 -6.05 -16.68
CA ARG A 64 13.81 -5.15 -15.95
C ARG A 64 12.35 -5.45 -16.26
N LEU A 65 11.97 -5.69 -17.52
CA LEU A 65 10.60 -6.05 -17.90
C LEU A 65 10.13 -7.34 -17.20
N VAL A 66 11.01 -8.34 -17.11
CA VAL A 66 10.72 -9.58 -16.38
C VAL A 66 10.58 -9.32 -14.87
N ALA A 67 11.42 -8.46 -14.29
CA ALA A 67 11.32 -8.08 -12.88
C ALA A 67 10.02 -7.29 -12.57
N ASP A 68 9.65 -6.37 -13.45
CA ASP A 68 8.38 -5.63 -13.39
C ASP A 68 7.19 -6.61 -13.45
N TYR A 69 7.25 -7.59 -14.34
CA TYR A 69 6.23 -8.63 -14.45
C TYR A 69 6.12 -9.50 -13.19
N ALA A 70 7.24 -9.83 -12.55
CA ALA A 70 7.22 -10.52 -11.26
C ALA A 70 6.47 -9.72 -10.18
N THR A 71 6.52 -8.38 -10.24
CA THR A 71 5.81 -7.48 -9.33
C THR A 71 4.29 -7.55 -9.48
N CYS A 72 3.76 -7.87 -10.67
CA CYS A 72 2.32 -8.04 -10.90
C CYS A 72 1.69 -9.07 -9.97
N SER A 73 2.41 -10.15 -9.64
CA SER A 73 1.92 -11.15 -8.67
C SER A 73 1.71 -10.56 -7.28
N LYS A 74 2.60 -9.66 -6.84
CA LYS A 74 2.50 -8.95 -5.56
C LYS A 74 1.36 -7.96 -5.56
N LEU A 75 1.17 -7.20 -6.65
CA LEU A 75 0.06 -6.25 -6.79
C LEU A 75 -1.31 -6.94 -6.75
N ARG A 76 -1.40 -8.19 -7.20
CA ARG A 76 -2.64 -8.98 -7.19
C ARG A 76 -2.87 -9.72 -5.87
N HIS A 77 -1.86 -9.81 -5.01
CA HIS A 77 -1.93 -10.54 -3.76
C HIS A 77 -2.38 -9.61 -2.62
N LYS A 78 -3.48 -9.98 -1.95
CA LYS A 78 -3.87 -9.34 -0.69
C LYS A 78 -3.26 -10.12 0.47
N PRO A 79 -2.54 -9.46 1.40
CA PRO A 79 -2.04 -10.13 2.58
C PRO A 79 -3.16 -10.79 3.39
N GLN A 80 -2.79 -11.84 4.11
CA GLN A 80 -3.70 -12.58 4.98
C GLN A 80 -3.13 -12.62 6.39
N ASP A 81 -4.02 -12.62 7.37
CA ASP A 81 -3.61 -12.83 8.75
C ASP A 81 -2.97 -14.22 8.88
N PRO A 82 -1.81 -14.34 9.57
CA PRO A 82 -1.22 -15.63 9.82
C PRO A 82 -2.21 -16.50 10.60
N SER A 83 -2.45 -17.71 10.11
CA SER A 83 -3.40 -18.65 10.71
C SER A 83 -2.72 -19.97 11.10
N GLY A 84 -3.27 -20.61 12.13
CA GLY A 84 -2.78 -21.89 12.64
C GLY A 84 -1.68 -21.78 13.71
N PRO A 85 -1.27 -22.93 14.27
CA PRO A 85 -0.22 -22.98 15.27
C PRO A 85 1.14 -22.64 14.65
N ARG A 86 1.97 -21.92 15.40
CA ARG A 86 3.36 -21.62 15.04
C ARG A 86 4.31 -22.45 15.92
N GLU A 87 5.43 -22.88 15.35
CA GLU A 87 6.45 -23.64 16.09
C GLU A 87 7.39 -22.78 16.91
N ALA A 88 7.58 -21.53 16.50
CA ALA A 88 8.40 -20.54 17.17
C ALA A 88 7.87 -19.13 16.89
N ASN A 89 8.29 -18.19 17.72
CA ASN A 89 8.13 -16.77 17.47
C ASN A 89 9.22 -16.30 16.50
N ALA A 90 8.88 -15.50 15.48
CA ALA A 90 9.86 -14.96 14.53
C ALA A 90 10.97 -14.12 15.21
N ARG A 91 10.68 -13.55 16.38
CA ARG A 91 11.65 -12.80 17.21
C ARG A 91 12.43 -13.67 18.21
N TRP A 92 12.16 -14.97 18.28
CA TRP A 92 12.86 -15.88 19.19
C TRP A 92 14.33 -16.03 18.82
N GLN A 93 15.21 -16.04 19.83
CA GLN A 93 16.63 -16.27 19.66
C GLN A 93 17.04 -17.62 20.27
N GLN A 94 17.95 -18.33 19.62
CA GLN A 94 18.40 -19.66 20.07
C GLN A 94 19.02 -19.66 21.48
N SER A 95 19.54 -18.53 21.93
CA SER A 95 20.10 -18.35 23.29
C SER A 95 19.01 -18.27 24.38
N GLN A 96 17.74 -18.04 24.03
CA GLN A 96 16.65 -17.92 25.00
C GLN A 96 16.18 -19.29 25.47
N LYS A 97 16.29 -19.52 26.78
CA LYS A 97 15.76 -20.73 27.43
C LYS A 97 14.23 -20.70 27.49
N PRO A 98 13.57 -21.87 27.51
CA PRO A 98 12.17 -21.95 27.91
C PRO A 98 11.95 -21.36 29.30
N VAL A 99 10.77 -20.80 29.56
CA VAL A 99 10.43 -20.15 30.82
C VAL A 99 9.17 -20.81 31.41
N LEU A 100 9.25 -21.20 32.68
CA LEU A 100 8.11 -21.64 33.46
C LEU A 100 7.77 -20.58 34.52
N ILE A 101 6.65 -19.89 34.32
CA ILE A 101 6.06 -19.01 35.35
C ILE A 101 5.15 -19.85 36.21
N ARG A 102 5.38 -19.90 37.53
CA ARG A 102 4.61 -20.71 38.48
C ARG A 102 3.70 -19.88 39.35
N ASN A 103 2.59 -20.47 39.79
CA ASN A 103 1.71 -19.89 40.80
C ASN A 103 1.24 -18.47 40.44
N ALA A 104 0.82 -18.25 39.19
CA ALA A 104 0.28 -16.98 38.75
C ALA A 104 -1.26 -16.97 38.87
N LYS A 105 -1.84 -15.77 39.03
CA LYS A 105 -3.26 -15.53 38.77
C LYS A 105 -3.39 -14.96 37.36
N VAL A 106 -3.70 -15.81 36.40
CA VAL A 106 -3.67 -15.52 34.97
C VAL A 106 -5.01 -14.97 34.51
N TRP A 107 -4.99 -13.84 33.80
CA TRP A 107 -6.15 -13.32 33.09
C TRP A 107 -6.29 -14.01 31.74
N THR A 108 -7.44 -14.63 31.49
CA THR A 108 -7.71 -15.37 30.24
C THR A 108 -8.38 -14.49 29.17
N GLY A 109 -9.02 -13.39 29.58
CA GLY A 109 -9.85 -12.55 28.73
C GLY A 109 -11.21 -13.15 28.37
N GLU A 110 -11.58 -14.32 28.91
CA GLU A 110 -12.88 -14.94 28.66
C GLU A 110 -13.97 -14.29 29.51
N ALA A 111 -15.13 -14.02 28.91
CA ALA A 111 -16.28 -13.46 29.63
C ALA A 111 -16.82 -14.46 30.67
N VAL A 112 -17.23 -13.96 31.83
CA VAL A 112 -17.93 -14.72 32.86
C VAL A 112 -19.43 -14.51 32.65
N ASP A 113 -20.18 -15.59 32.43
CA ASP A 113 -21.60 -15.59 32.01
C ASP A 113 -22.60 -14.87 32.96
N SER A 114 -22.15 -14.32 34.09
CA SER A 114 -23.01 -13.78 35.16
C SER A 114 -22.75 -12.33 35.56
N SER A 115 -22.02 -11.54 34.76
CA SER A 115 -21.68 -10.18 35.17
C SER A 115 -22.80 -9.17 34.94
N SER A 116 -23.23 -8.48 36.00
CA SER A 116 -24.01 -7.26 35.89
C SER A 116 -23.18 -6.14 35.22
N SER A 117 -23.82 -5.05 34.78
CA SER A 117 -23.11 -3.88 34.24
C SER A 117 -22.15 -3.23 35.25
N GLN A 118 -22.38 -3.42 36.55
CA GLN A 118 -21.47 -3.01 37.62
C GLN A 118 -20.24 -3.91 37.69
N ASP A 119 -20.40 -5.23 37.55
CA ASP A 119 -19.30 -6.20 37.54
C ASP A 119 -18.41 -6.02 36.30
N ALA A 120 -19.00 -5.59 35.17
CA ALA A 120 -18.26 -5.21 33.96
C ALA A 120 -17.39 -3.98 34.18
N SER A 121 -17.94 -2.99 34.86
CA SER A 121 -17.22 -1.76 35.19
C SER A 121 -16.12 -1.99 36.24
N ALA A 122 -16.28 -3.00 37.10
CA ALA A 122 -15.30 -3.40 38.11
C ALA A 122 -14.21 -4.36 37.58
N GLY A 123 -14.31 -4.84 36.33
CA GLY A 123 -13.38 -5.82 35.76
C GLY A 123 -13.59 -7.25 36.24
N GLU A 124 -14.72 -7.52 36.89
CA GLU A 124 -15.10 -8.85 37.40
C GLU A 124 -15.80 -9.72 36.34
N SER A 125 -16.05 -9.16 35.15
CA SER A 125 -16.68 -9.86 34.02
C SER A 125 -15.75 -10.75 33.21
N TYR A 126 -14.48 -10.82 33.58
CA TYR A 126 -13.48 -11.59 32.85
C TYR A 126 -12.79 -12.61 33.74
N SER A 127 -12.52 -13.80 33.21
CA SER A 127 -12.09 -14.94 34.01
C SER A 127 -10.61 -14.85 34.39
N TRP A 128 -10.35 -15.27 35.63
CA TRP A 128 -9.02 -15.37 36.23
C TRP A 128 -8.82 -16.78 36.75
N ILE A 129 -7.68 -17.39 36.41
CA ILE A 129 -7.35 -18.76 36.85
C ILE A 129 -6.03 -18.79 37.61
N HIS A 130 -5.91 -19.69 38.58
CA HIS A 130 -4.63 -20.02 39.17
C HIS A 130 -3.93 -21.07 38.31
N ALA A 131 -2.79 -20.70 37.72
CA ALA A 131 -2.10 -21.56 36.75
C ALA A 131 -0.57 -21.34 36.75
N ASP A 132 0.13 -22.33 36.22
CA ASP A 132 1.49 -22.20 35.73
C ASP A 132 1.44 -21.92 34.21
N VAL A 133 2.39 -21.13 33.70
CA VAL A 133 2.51 -20.79 32.27
C VAL A 133 3.88 -21.20 31.76
N TYR A 134 3.91 -22.09 30.77
CA TYR A 134 5.14 -22.55 30.13
C TYR A 134 5.30 -21.92 28.75
N LEU A 135 6.42 -21.24 28.55
CA LEU A 135 6.84 -20.63 27.30
C LEU A 135 8.06 -21.37 26.74
N GLU A 136 8.04 -21.63 25.45
CA GLU A 136 9.15 -22.25 24.72
C GLU A 136 9.24 -21.59 23.35
N LYS A 137 10.45 -21.34 22.84
CA LYS A 137 10.65 -20.69 21.52
C LYS A 137 9.88 -19.38 21.33
N GLY A 138 9.76 -18.59 22.41
CA GLY A 138 9.06 -17.31 22.42
C GLY A 138 7.53 -17.40 22.26
N ILE A 139 6.94 -18.58 22.47
CA ILE A 139 5.49 -18.82 22.38
C ILE A 139 4.97 -19.51 23.65
N ILE A 140 3.70 -19.26 23.98
CA ILE A 140 3.01 -19.93 25.08
C ILE A 140 2.68 -21.35 24.61
N ARG A 141 3.18 -22.36 25.32
CA ARG A 141 2.92 -23.78 25.01
C ARG A 141 1.83 -24.38 25.90
N ARG A 142 1.79 -24.02 27.19
CA ARG A 142 0.84 -24.55 28.18
C ARG A 142 0.43 -23.48 29.18
N VAL A 143 -0.85 -23.50 29.56
CA VAL A 143 -1.44 -22.69 30.64
C VAL A 143 -2.35 -23.61 31.44
N GLU A 144 -1.88 -24.08 32.60
CA GLU A 144 -2.63 -25.04 33.43
C GLU A 144 -2.06 -25.11 34.85
N PRO A 145 -2.84 -25.55 35.85
CA PRO A 145 -2.34 -25.67 37.22
C PRO A 145 -1.30 -26.79 37.36
N GLY A 146 -0.21 -26.49 38.06
CA GLY A 146 0.73 -27.51 38.55
C GLY A 146 1.50 -28.26 37.46
N ILE A 147 2.08 -27.54 36.49
CA ILE A 147 2.88 -28.14 35.43
C ILE A 147 4.06 -28.91 36.05
N SER A 148 4.12 -30.23 35.79
CA SER A 148 5.19 -31.08 36.32
C SER A 148 6.53 -30.78 35.63
N PRO A 149 7.62 -30.51 36.38
CA PRO A 149 8.97 -30.37 35.85
C PRO A 149 9.42 -31.53 34.95
N SER A 150 9.00 -32.76 35.26
CA SER A 150 9.34 -33.95 34.48
C SER A 150 8.73 -33.99 33.07
N SER A 151 7.74 -33.12 32.80
CA SER A 151 7.07 -33.01 31.50
C SER A 151 7.62 -31.88 30.62
N LEU A 152 8.69 -31.20 31.06
CA LEU A 152 9.30 -30.07 30.39
C LEU A 152 10.69 -30.43 29.84
N ALA A 153 11.24 -29.56 28.99
CA ALA A 153 12.64 -29.63 28.56
C ALA A 153 13.58 -29.63 29.78
N ALA A 154 14.78 -30.22 29.65
CA ALA A 154 15.69 -30.37 30.80
C ALA A 154 16.31 -29.05 31.30
N ASP A 155 16.45 -28.04 30.44
CA ASP A 155 17.02 -26.73 30.78
C ASP A 155 15.98 -25.63 30.51
N TYR A 156 15.41 -25.07 31.58
CA TYR A 156 14.45 -23.98 31.53
C TYR A 156 14.61 -23.07 32.75
N GLU A 157 14.20 -21.81 32.60
CA GLU A 157 14.18 -20.84 33.68
C GLU A 157 12.85 -20.91 34.42
N THR A 158 12.89 -20.82 35.76
CA THR A 158 11.67 -20.81 36.59
C THR A 158 11.48 -19.45 37.24
N TRP A 159 10.25 -18.94 37.18
CA TRP A 159 9.83 -17.71 37.86
C TRP A 159 8.61 -17.98 38.73
N ASP A 160 8.72 -17.83 40.05
CA ASP A 160 7.58 -17.97 40.95
C ASP A 160 6.84 -16.63 41.08
N ALA A 161 5.63 -16.56 40.53
CA ALA A 161 4.78 -15.38 40.55
C ALA A 161 4.14 -15.13 41.92
N LYS A 162 4.14 -16.10 42.85
CA LYS A 162 3.61 -15.94 44.22
C LYS A 162 2.18 -15.39 44.28
N GLY A 163 1.32 -15.83 43.37
CA GLY A 163 -0.07 -15.41 43.25
C GLY A 163 -0.27 -14.05 42.57
N ARG A 164 0.79 -13.42 42.03
CA ARG A 164 0.67 -12.15 41.29
C ARG A 164 -0.15 -12.31 40.01
N LEU A 165 -0.75 -11.20 39.59
CA LEU A 165 -1.50 -11.12 38.35
C LEU A 165 -0.56 -11.28 37.15
N LEU A 166 -0.97 -12.09 36.18
CA LEU A 166 -0.31 -12.25 34.89
C LEU A 166 -1.33 -11.98 33.79
N THR A 167 -1.03 -11.02 32.92
CA THR A 167 -1.88 -10.64 31.78
C THR A 167 -1.11 -10.80 30.48
N ALA A 168 -1.82 -10.80 29.36
CA ALA A 168 -1.21 -10.46 28.09
C ALA A 168 -0.60 -9.05 28.16
N GLY A 169 0.47 -8.82 27.40
CA GLY A 169 1.02 -7.48 27.23
C GLY A 169 0.03 -6.59 26.49
N ILE A 170 -0.06 -5.31 26.90
CA ILE A 170 -0.95 -4.35 26.25
C ILE A 170 -0.43 -4.07 24.83
N VAL A 171 -1.37 -3.96 23.88
CA VAL A 171 -1.12 -3.57 22.49
C VAL A 171 -1.70 -2.18 22.28
N ASP A 172 -0.81 -1.21 22.11
CA ASP A 172 -1.16 0.17 21.82
C ASP A 172 -1.26 0.37 20.30
N MET A 173 -2.46 0.69 19.81
CA MET A 173 -2.72 0.86 18.38
C MET A 173 -2.42 2.27 17.86
N HIS A 174 -1.98 3.20 18.70
CA HIS A 174 -1.65 4.56 18.26
C HIS A 174 -0.60 5.21 19.17
N SER A 175 0.65 5.17 18.73
CA SER A 175 1.76 5.81 19.43
C SER A 175 2.62 6.64 18.48
N HIS A 176 3.28 7.66 19.04
CA HIS A 176 4.32 8.47 18.40
C HIS A 176 5.69 8.26 19.07
N ALA A 177 5.82 7.32 20.01
CA ALA A 177 7.08 7.05 20.68
C ALA A 177 8.19 6.71 19.69
N GLY A 178 9.38 7.29 19.91
CA GLY A 178 10.52 7.18 19.01
C GLY A 178 10.50 8.12 17.81
N VAL A 179 9.37 8.70 17.42
CA VAL A 179 9.30 9.75 16.38
C VAL A 179 8.90 11.13 16.93
N ASP A 180 8.28 11.16 18.11
CA ASP A 180 8.03 12.36 18.91
C ASP A 180 8.62 12.13 20.31
N THR A 181 9.94 12.29 20.46
CA THR A 181 10.69 11.73 21.60
C THR A 181 10.57 12.55 22.89
N LEU A 182 10.79 11.95 24.07
CA LEU A 182 10.95 12.71 25.33
C LEU A 182 12.43 12.83 25.76
N PRO A 183 12.86 14.02 26.22
CA PRO A 183 12.11 15.29 26.21
C PRO A 183 11.87 15.79 24.79
N GLU A 184 10.74 16.46 24.57
CA GLU A 184 10.40 17.03 23.27
C GLU A 184 11.38 18.16 22.94
N LEU A 185 12.10 18.00 21.82
CA LEU A 185 13.01 18.98 21.27
C LEU A 185 12.63 19.21 19.79
N VAL A 186 12.83 20.43 19.31
CA VAL A 186 12.54 20.77 17.89
C VAL A 186 13.28 19.85 16.92
N GLY A 187 14.51 19.42 17.27
CA GLY A 187 15.31 18.53 16.43
C GLY A 187 14.99 17.04 16.55
N SER A 188 13.97 16.67 17.33
CA SER A 188 13.53 15.28 17.55
C SER A 188 12.02 15.10 17.37
N SER A 189 11.37 16.07 16.70
CA SER A 189 9.96 16.04 16.34
C SER A 189 9.86 15.62 14.87
N ASP A 190 9.96 14.31 14.66
CA ASP A 190 9.97 13.65 13.35
C ASP A 190 8.63 12.95 13.05
N ASP A 191 7.59 13.19 13.87
CA ASP A 191 6.29 12.53 13.75
C ASP A 191 5.41 13.16 12.66
N ASN A 192 5.61 14.43 12.29
CA ASN A 192 4.85 15.10 11.22
C ASN A 192 5.77 15.71 10.15
N GLU A 193 5.67 15.22 8.92
CA GLU A 193 6.37 15.80 7.77
C GLU A 193 5.55 16.95 7.17
N LEU A 194 5.73 18.17 7.69
CA LEU A 194 4.86 19.31 7.41
C LEU A 194 5.16 20.05 6.09
N SER A 195 6.01 19.52 5.22
CA SER A 195 6.30 20.12 3.90
C SER A 195 5.14 20.03 2.89
N SER A 196 4.21 19.09 3.08
CA SER A 196 3.01 18.93 2.24
C SER A 196 1.87 18.28 3.03
N ASP A 197 0.61 18.65 2.78
CA ASP A 197 -0.56 18.06 3.47
C ASP A 197 -0.78 16.57 3.15
N THR A 198 -0.27 16.11 2.02
CA THR A 198 -0.38 14.71 1.59
C THR A 198 0.99 14.13 1.32
N THR A 199 1.47 13.29 2.24
CA THR A 199 2.81 12.67 2.24
C THR A 199 2.74 11.13 2.37
N PRO A 200 1.92 10.43 1.56
CA PRO A 200 1.75 8.96 1.66
C PRO A 200 3.04 8.14 1.50
N TYR A 201 4.07 8.72 0.88
CA TYR A 201 5.38 8.11 0.63
C TYR A 201 6.35 8.19 1.83
N MET A 202 5.97 8.88 2.91
CA MET A 202 6.75 8.93 4.14
C MET A 202 6.53 7.67 4.98
N ARG A 203 7.50 7.36 5.85
CA ARG A 203 7.44 6.20 6.73
C ARG A 203 7.98 6.59 8.10
N SER A 204 7.19 6.41 9.15
CA SER A 204 7.64 6.64 10.53
C SER A 204 8.82 5.75 10.94
N LEU A 205 9.03 4.62 10.26
CA LEU A 205 10.21 3.76 10.44
C LEU A 205 11.52 4.51 10.17
N ASP A 206 11.53 5.42 9.18
CA ASP A 206 12.75 6.06 8.69
C ASP A 206 13.35 7.08 9.68
N ALA A 207 12.55 7.54 10.64
CA ALA A 207 12.97 8.52 11.65
C ALA A 207 12.91 7.98 13.09
N PHE A 208 12.62 6.70 13.27
CA PHE A 208 12.46 6.15 14.60
C PHE A 208 13.77 6.13 15.40
N ASN A 209 13.71 6.72 16.59
CA ASN A 209 14.76 6.69 17.59
C ASN A 209 14.55 5.52 18.58
N PRO A 210 15.31 4.41 18.45
CA PRO A 210 15.19 3.26 19.36
C PRO A 210 15.71 3.57 20.78
N LEU A 211 16.38 4.70 20.98
CA LEU A 211 16.92 5.15 22.27
C LEU A 211 16.03 6.19 22.96
N ASP A 212 14.81 6.43 22.44
CA ASP A 212 13.84 7.29 23.10
C ASP A 212 13.48 6.72 24.49
N HIS A 213 13.69 7.55 25.52
CA HIS A 213 13.39 7.19 26.90
C HIS A 213 11.91 6.81 27.11
N GLN A 214 10.99 7.35 26.29
CA GLN A 214 9.57 6.98 26.34
C GLN A 214 9.33 5.50 26.17
N LEU A 215 10.15 4.80 25.39
CA LEU A 215 9.95 3.39 25.14
C LEU A 215 10.05 2.62 26.47
N GLU A 216 10.99 2.98 27.36
CA GLU A 216 11.13 2.37 28.68
C GLU A 216 9.96 2.73 29.60
N VAL A 217 9.50 3.99 29.54
CA VAL A 217 8.36 4.48 30.32
C VAL A 217 7.08 3.73 29.91
N ILE A 218 6.79 3.64 28.61
CA ILE A 218 5.64 2.93 28.04
C ILE A 218 5.69 1.45 28.43
N LYS A 219 6.87 0.82 28.28
CA LYS A 219 7.09 -0.57 28.70
C LYS A 219 6.79 -0.79 30.18
N SER A 220 7.18 0.15 31.05
CA SER A 220 6.95 0.03 32.50
C SER A 220 5.46 -0.02 32.88
N GLY A 221 4.58 0.51 32.01
CA GLY A 221 3.13 0.41 32.13
C GLY A 221 2.51 -0.91 31.65
N GLY A 222 3.33 -1.88 31.19
CA GLY A 222 2.86 -3.17 30.69
C GLY A 222 2.50 -3.19 29.19
N VAL A 223 2.78 -2.10 28.46
CA VAL A 223 2.69 -2.07 26.99
C VAL A 223 3.86 -2.82 26.39
N THR A 224 3.55 -3.80 25.54
CA THR A 224 4.58 -4.65 24.92
C THR A 224 4.67 -4.45 23.42
N THR A 225 3.64 -3.86 22.82
CA THR A 225 3.51 -3.67 21.37
C THR A 225 2.89 -2.32 21.11
N SER A 226 3.46 -1.57 20.17
CA SER A 226 2.87 -0.30 19.71
C SER A 226 2.87 -0.24 18.20
N LEU A 227 1.80 0.30 17.61
CA LEU A 227 1.80 0.79 16.24
C LEU A 227 2.34 2.22 16.26
N ILE A 228 3.54 2.41 15.71
CA ILE A 228 4.19 3.72 15.58
C ILE A 228 3.71 4.34 14.27
N LEU A 229 3.06 5.51 14.35
CA LEU A 229 2.50 6.21 13.20
C LEU A 229 3.01 7.64 13.14
N PRO A 230 2.99 8.26 11.94
CA PRO A 230 3.00 9.71 11.83
C PRO A 230 1.89 10.36 12.68
N GLY A 231 2.05 11.64 12.97
CA GLY A 231 1.11 12.47 13.71
C GLY A 231 -0.16 12.79 12.92
N SER A 232 -0.75 13.94 13.16
CA SER A 232 -2.01 14.37 12.54
C SER A 232 -1.93 15.76 11.90
N GLY A 233 -0.70 16.24 11.70
CA GLY A 233 -0.44 17.50 11.00
C GLY A 233 -0.85 17.45 9.54
N ASN A 234 -0.80 16.28 8.90
CA ASN A 234 -1.13 16.02 7.50
C ASN A 234 -2.48 15.30 7.35
N ASN A 235 -3.25 15.58 6.30
CA ASN A 235 -4.40 14.74 5.92
C ASN A 235 -3.97 13.29 5.61
N ILE A 236 -2.83 13.10 4.96
CA ILE A 236 -2.21 11.78 4.74
C ILE A 236 -0.76 11.87 5.20
N GLY A 237 -0.42 11.24 6.32
CA GLY A 237 0.90 11.40 6.97
C GLY A 237 1.95 10.36 6.59
N GLY A 238 1.55 9.26 5.95
CA GLY A 238 2.46 8.18 5.53
C GLY A 238 2.31 6.89 6.31
N GLU A 239 3.30 6.01 6.20
CA GLU A 239 3.26 4.65 6.75
C GLU A 239 3.65 4.55 8.22
N ALA A 240 3.01 3.58 8.83
CA ALA A 240 3.20 3.14 10.19
C ALA A 240 3.72 1.71 10.24
N TYR A 241 4.33 1.37 11.36
CA TYR A 241 4.89 0.05 11.58
C TYR A 241 4.76 -0.36 13.04
N VAL A 242 4.75 -1.67 13.28
CA VAL A 242 4.49 -2.22 14.61
C VAL A 242 5.80 -2.62 15.26
N ILE A 243 6.02 -2.21 16.50
CA ILE A 243 7.20 -2.58 17.30
C ILE A 243 6.84 -3.46 18.48
N LYS A 244 7.85 -4.19 19.00
CA LYS A 244 7.83 -4.76 20.34
C LYS A 244 8.73 -3.95 21.27
N HIS A 245 8.24 -3.61 22.45
CA HIS A 245 9.00 -2.93 23.52
C HIS A 245 9.94 -3.91 24.25
N ALA A 246 10.84 -4.55 23.51
CA ALA A 246 11.77 -5.57 24.00
C ALA A 246 13.11 -4.98 24.50
N ILE A 247 13.15 -3.68 24.78
CA ILE A 247 14.30 -2.91 25.29
C ILE A 247 14.61 -3.24 26.76
N GLY A 248 15.86 -3.13 27.21
CA GLY A 248 16.22 -3.30 28.64
C GLY A 248 17.61 -3.94 28.87
N PRO A 249 17.92 -4.39 30.11
CA PRO A 249 19.25 -4.91 30.46
C PRO A 249 19.67 -6.13 29.62
N SER A 250 20.93 -6.54 29.67
CA SER A 250 21.62 -7.50 28.77
C SER A 250 21.00 -8.90 28.57
N ASN A 251 19.99 -9.30 29.36
CA ASN A 251 19.16 -10.48 29.11
C ASN A 251 17.90 -10.20 28.25
N GLY A 252 17.59 -8.91 28.04
CA GLY A 252 16.81 -8.36 26.96
C GLY A 252 17.65 -8.18 25.69
N ARG A 253 16.98 -8.18 24.55
CA ARG A 253 17.64 -8.04 23.25
C ARG A 253 18.23 -6.62 23.18
N PRO A 254 19.40 -6.40 22.54
CA PRO A 254 20.04 -5.09 22.53
C PRO A 254 19.22 -4.03 21.77
N GLU A 255 18.26 -4.42 20.91
CA GLU A 255 17.23 -3.56 20.27
C GLU A 255 17.73 -2.12 20.00
N ILE A 256 18.80 -2.00 19.20
CA ILE A 256 19.47 -0.72 18.92
C ILE A 256 19.12 -0.15 17.54
N SER A 257 18.20 -0.79 16.81
CA SER A 257 17.70 -0.36 15.50
C SER A 257 16.20 -0.56 15.40
N ALA A 258 15.56 0.16 14.47
CA ALA A 258 14.13 0.00 14.22
C ALA A 258 13.80 -1.41 13.71
N GLU A 259 14.68 -1.99 12.87
CA GLU A 259 14.59 -3.36 12.37
C GLU A 259 14.59 -4.39 13.50
N ASP A 260 15.47 -4.22 14.49
CA ASP A 260 15.51 -5.12 15.65
C ASP A 260 14.15 -5.14 16.34
N MET A 261 13.46 -4.00 16.41
CA MET A 261 12.24 -3.78 17.16
C MET A 261 10.95 -4.20 16.43
N LEU A 262 10.99 -4.48 15.13
CA LEU A 262 9.84 -4.89 14.32
C LEU A 262 9.05 -6.05 14.92
N ALA A 263 7.78 -5.84 15.25
CA ALA A 263 6.97 -6.86 15.92
C ALA A 263 6.80 -8.14 15.10
N ASP A 264 6.77 -8.01 13.77
CA ASP A 264 6.75 -9.10 12.79
C ASP A 264 7.83 -8.82 11.72
N PRO A 265 9.05 -9.37 11.86
CA PRO A 265 10.14 -9.12 10.92
C PRO A 265 9.88 -9.75 9.53
N ASP A 266 9.01 -10.75 9.44
CA ASP A 266 8.67 -11.41 8.19
C ASP A 266 7.57 -10.64 7.41
N GLN A 267 6.97 -9.62 8.05
CA GLN A 267 5.99 -8.64 7.56
C GLN A 267 4.85 -9.20 6.70
N ASN A 268 3.66 -9.29 7.29
CA ASN A 268 2.43 -9.57 6.53
C ASN A 268 1.62 -8.29 6.18
N TRP A 269 1.60 -7.28 7.05
CA TRP A 269 0.73 -6.11 6.88
C TRP A 269 1.48 -4.79 6.96
N ARG A 270 1.08 -3.85 6.10
CA ARG A 270 1.47 -2.44 6.14
C ARG A 270 0.35 -1.60 6.75
N TYR A 271 0.69 -0.45 7.32
CA TYR A 271 -0.26 0.46 7.96
C TYR A 271 -0.04 1.88 7.45
N MET A 272 -1.11 2.67 7.37
CA MET A 272 -1.04 4.07 6.95
C MET A 272 -1.78 4.96 7.93
N LYS A 273 -1.24 6.15 8.17
CA LYS A 273 -1.88 7.22 8.92
C LYS A 273 -2.55 8.22 7.98
N CYS A 274 -3.82 8.48 8.24
CA CYS A 274 -4.54 9.65 7.76
C CYS A 274 -5.03 10.51 8.94
N ALA A 275 -5.39 11.76 8.68
CA ALA A 275 -6.05 12.63 9.64
C ALA A 275 -7.11 13.52 8.99
N CYS A 276 -8.15 13.83 9.74
CA CYS A 276 -9.20 14.74 9.33
C CYS A 276 -9.69 15.60 10.50
N GLY A 277 -10.25 16.77 10.22
CA GLY A 277 -10.85 17.65 11.21
C GLY A 277 -10.14 18.98 11.37
N GLU A 278 -9.45 19.17 12.49
CA GLU A 278 -8.92 20.49 12.89
C GLU A 278 -7.42 20.65 12.66
N ASN A 279 -6.67 19.55 12.70
CA ASN A 279 -5.22 19.61 12.79
C ASN A 279 -4.58 20.05 11.47
N ALA A 280 -4.82 19.34 10.37
CA ALA A 280 -4.28 19.69 9.06
C ALA A 280 -4.70 21.09 8.62
N LYS A 281 -5.98 21.43 8.75
CA LYS A 281 -6.44 22.79 8.43
C LYS A 281 -5.87 23.90 9.33
N ARG A 282 -5.37 23.58 10.52
CA ARG A 282 -4.67 24.54 11.40
C ARG A 282 -3.21 24.69 10.98
N VAL A 283 -2.59 23.63 10.50
CA VAL A 283 -1.19 23.62 10.03
C VAL A 283 -1.06 24.32 8.68
N TYR A 284 -1.90 23.99 7.71
CA TYR A 284 -1.79 24.49 6.34
C TYR A 284 -2.74 25.64 6.01
N GLY A 285 -3.76 25.88 6.84
CA GLY A 285 -4.83 26.83 6.54
C GLY A 285 -4.44 28.28 6.80
N GLU A 286 -4.09 29.01 5.74
CA GLU A 286 -3.91 30.46 5.78
C GLU A 286 -4.68 31.15 4.64
N VAL A 287 -5.28 32.32 4.94
CA VAL A 287 -6.07 33.07 3.96
C VAL A 287 -5.17 33.61 2.84
N GLY A 288 -5.54 33.36 1.59
CA GLY A 288 -4.84 33.91 0.42
C GLY A 288 -3.61 33.12 -0.02
N LYS A 289 -3.31 31.98 0.64
CA LYS A 289 -2.32 31.02 0.13
C LYS A 289 -2.92 30.12 -0.95
N ASP A 290 -2.04 29.64 -1.82
CA ASP A 290 -2.35 28.74 -2.94
C ASP A 290 -2.27 27.25 -2.56
N TYR A 291 -1.85 26.95 -1.34
CA TYR A 291 -1.94 25.63 -0.72
C TYR A 291 -2.84 25.66 0.50
N GLY A 292 -3.42 24.51 0.83
CA GLY A 292 -4.25 24.30 2.01
C GLY A 292 -3.99 22.93 2.62
N PRO A 293 -4.95 22.38 3.38
CA PRO A 293 -6.36 22.80 3.45
C PRO A 293 -6.63 23.96 4.42
N PHE A 294 -7.61 24.82 4.10
CA PHE A 294 -8.10 25.87 5.02
C PHE A 294 -9.40 25.47 5.76
N SER A 295 -10.13 24.49 5.24
CA SER A 295 -11.43 24.04 5.75
C SER A 295 -11.61 22.55 5.55
N ARG A 296 -12.58 21.95 6.25
CA ARG A 296 -12.98 20.54 6.05
C ARG A 296 -13.39 20.22 4.61
N MET A 297 -13.91 21.21 3.87
CA MET A 297 -14.17 21.05 2.44
C MET A 297 -12.89 20.94 1.61
N GLY A 298 -11.87 21.71 2.00
CA GLY A 298 -10.52 21.61 1.44
C GLY A 298 -9.90 20.25 1.75
N GLU A 299 -9.95 19.79 3.01
CA GLU A 299 -9.49 18.46 3.42
C GLU A 299 -10.12 17.36 2.55
N ALA A 300 -11.45 17.42 2.35
CA ALA A 300 -12.16 16.47 1.49
C ALA A 300 -11.74 16.55 0.00
N TYR A 301 -11.25 17.69 -0.49
CA TYR A 301 -10.65 17.78 -1.82
C TYR A 301 -9.27 17.11 -1.86
N TYR A 302 -8.39 17.40 -0.91
CA TYR A 302 -7.05 16.82 -0.85
C TYR A 302 -7.08 15.28 -0.74
N PHE A 303 -7.98 14.74 0.08
CA PHE A 303 -8.20 13.28 0.12
C PHE A 303 -8.64 12.72 -1.23
N ARG A 304 -9.68 13.29 -1.85
CA ARG A 304 -10.18 12.82 -3.14
C ARG A 304 -9.13 12.90 -4.23
N HIS A 305 -8.38 14.01 -4.28
CA HIS A 305 -7.32 14.19 -5.26
C HIS A 305 -6.22 13.12 -5.11
N ALA A 306 -5.75 12.87 -3.89
CA ALA A 306 -4.72 11.86 -3.63
C ALA A 306 -5.19 10.43 -4.00
N PHE A 307 -6.41 10.05 -3.60
CA PHE A 307 -6.96 8.74 -3.94
C PHE A 307 -7.33 8.59 -5.43
N GLU A 308 -7.66 9.69 -6.12
CA GLU A 308 -7.81 9.70 -7.58
C GLU A 308 -6.48 9.41 -8.28
N GLN A 309 -5.38 10.04 -7.85
CA GLN A 309 -4.03 9.72 -8.39
C GLN A 309 -3.65 8.26 -8.16
N ALA A 310 -3.91 7.74 -6.95
CA ALA A 310 -3.69 6.34 -6.63
C ALA A 310 -4.56 5.40 -7.49
N SER A 311 -5.81 5.76 -7.75
CA SER A 311 -6.73 4.99 -8.59
C SER A 311 -6.24 4.91 -10.04
N HIS A 312 -5.73 6.03 -10.59
CA HIS A 312 -5.09 6.04 -11.91
C HIS A 312 -3.86 5.14 -11.95
N LEU A 313 -3.04 5.14 -10.89
CA LEU A 313 -1.89 4.25 -10.80
C LEU A 313 -2.32 2.77 -10.78
N VAL A 314 -3.32 2.41 -9.98
CA VAL A 314 -3.86 1.04 -9.93
C VAL A 314 -4.31 0.59 -11.32
N GLN A 315 -5.08 1.41 -12.03
CA GLN A 315 -5.55 1.11 -13.39
C GLN A 315 -4.39 0.92 -14.37
N ALA A 316 -3.42 1.83 -14.38
CA ALA A 316 -2.26 1.74 -15.27
C ALA A 316 -1.41 0.50 -15.01
N GLN A 317 -1.24 0.12 -13.74
CA GLN A 317 -0.55 -1.11 -13.36
C GLN A 317 -1.32 -2.36 -13.79
N ASP A 318 -2.64 -2.39 -13.58
CA ASP A 318 -3.47 -3.53 -13.96
C ASP A 318 -3.49 -3.74 -15.47
N ASP A 319 -3.63 -2.65 -16.24
CA ASP A 319 -3.56 -2.69 -17.71
C ASP A 319 -2.20 -3.20 -18.20
N TRP A 320 -1.12 -2.72 -17.59
CA TRP A 320 0.23 -3.19 -17.90
C TRP A 320 0.39 -4.68 -17.61
N CYS A 321 -0.02 -5.13 -16.42
CA CYS A 321 0.09 -6.53 -16.01
C CYS A 321 -0.76 -7.46 -16.89
N ASN A 322 -1.98 -7.03 -17.24
CA ASN A 322 -2.87 -7.79 -18.12
C ASN A 322 -2.34 -7.89 -19.56
N ALA A 323 -1.68 -6.83 -20.05
CA ALA A 323 -1.00 -6.86 -21.34
C ALA A 323 0.22 -7.79 -21.30
N ALA A 324 1.03 -7.72 -20.24
CA ALA A 324 2.18 -8.59 -20.06
C ALA A 324 1.79 -10.08 -19.99
N ASP A 325 0.68 -10.42 -19.32
CA ASP A 325 0.14 -11.80 -19.28
C ASP A 325 -0.20 -12.34 -20.68
N ARG A 326 -0.64 -11.48 -21.61
CA ARG A 326 -1.09 -11.87 -22.95
C ARG A 326 0.01 -11.83 -23.99
N LEU A 327 0.90 -10.84 -23.90
CA LEU A 327 1.89 -10.52 -24.91
C LEU A 327 3.28 -11.06 -24.55
N GLY A 328 3.53 -11.42 -23.29
CA GLY A 328 4.87 -11.64 -22.75
C GLY A 328 5.49 -10.31 -22.30
N ALA A 329 6.09 -10.31 -21.11
CA ALA A 329 6.66 -9.11 -20.49
C ALA A 329 7.74 -8.45 -21.36
N GLU A 330 8.54 -9.25 -22.06
CA GLU A 330 9.60 -8.80 -22.97
C GLU A 330 9.09 -8.04 -24.20
N ASN A 331 7.79 -8.13 -24.50
CA ASN A 331 7.15 -7.46 -25.63
C ASN A 331 6.42 -6.17 -25.23
N MET A 332 6.50 -5.77 -23.96
CA MET A 332 5.88 -4.54 -23.47
C MET A 332 6.59 -3.30 -24.01
N SER A 333 5.82 -2.27 -24.34
CA SER A 333 6.32 -0.99 -24.88
C SER A 333 6.83 -0.01 -23.81
N GLY A 334 6.73 -0.38 -22.54
CA GLY A 334 7.15 0.44 -21.40
C GLY A 334 7.28 -0.41 -20.14
N TYR A 335 7.90 0.15 -19.10
CA TYR A 335 8.00 -0.48 -17.77
C TYR A 335 6.70 -0.36 -16.98
N LEU A 336 6.53 -1.20 -15.96
CA LEU A 336 5.41 -1.11 -15.03
C LEU A 336 5.42 0.28 -14.34
N PRO A 337 4.32 1.04 -14.32
CA PRO A 337 4.26 2.30 -13.60
C PRO A 337 4.46 2.11 -12.09
N SER A 338 5.45 2.81 -11.53
CA SER A 338 5.81 2.70 -10.12
C SER A 338 6.25 4.04 -9.50
N PRO A 339 5.46 5.14 -9.63
CA PRO A 339 5.78 6.37 -8.93
C PRO A 339 5.67 6.15 -7.42
N LEU A 340 6.78 6.38 -6.71
CA LEU A 340 6.87 6.17 -5.26
C LEU A 340 5.82 6.96 -4.48
N GLU A 341 5.50 8.18 -4.95
CA GLU A 341 4.54 9.09 -4.34
C GLU A 341 3.17 8.44 -4.07
N TRP A 342 2.68 7.58 -4.96
CA TRP A 342 1.33 7.03 -4.89
C TRP A 342 1.29 5.54 -4.55
N GLU A 343 2.45 4.91 -4.35
CA GLU A 343 2.56 3.46 -4.16
C GLU A 343 1.73 2.99 -2.95
N THR A 344 1.90 3.63 -1.80
CA THR A 344 1.20 3.21 -0.57
C THR A 344 -0.31 3.42 -0.66
N LEU A 345 -0.79 4.49 -1.30
CA LEU A 345 -2.22 4.70 -1.50
C LEU A 345 -2.79 3.69 -2.51
N ALA A 346 -2.07 3.38 -3.59
CA ALA A 346 -2.47 2.33 -4.51
C ALA A 346 -2.56 0.96 -3.79
N ALA A 347 -1.60 0.67 -2.90
CA ALA A 347 -1.63 -0.52 -2.05
C ALA A 347 -2.82 -0.50 -1.08
N ALA A 348 -3.21 0.66 -0.53
CA ALA A 348 -4.42 0.80 0.28
C ALA A 348 -5.70 0.48 -0.51
N LEU A 349 -5.82 0.96 -1.76
CA LEU A 349 -6.93 0.63 -2.66
C LEU A 349 -7.00 -0.87 -3.00
N ARG A 350 -5.86 -1.55 -3.04
CA ARG A 350 -5.76 -3.01 -3.22
C ARG A 350 -6.03 -3.80 -1.93
N GLY A 351 -6.26 -3.12 -0.80
CA GLY A 351 -6.44 -3.73 0.51
C GLY A 351 -5.17 -4.35 1.09
N GLN A 352 -4.00 -3.88 0.67
CA GLN A 352 -2.67 -4.34 1.11
C GLN A 352 -2.11 -3.51 2.27
N VAL A 353 -2.69 -2.33 2.52
CA VAL A 353 -2.33 -1.40 3.60
C VAL A 353 -3.56 -1.15 4.47
N MET A 354 -3.39 -1.26 5.79
CA MET A 354 -4.42 -0.98 6.78
C MET A 354 -4.47 0.54 7.09
N VAL A 355 -5.54 1.20 6.67
CA VAL A 355 -5.73 2.64 6.90
C VAL A 355 -6.18 2.90 8.35
N ASN A 356 -5.40 3.70 9.07
CA ASN A 356 -5.71 4.18 10.42
C ASN A 356 -5.89 5.69 10.34
N THR A 357 -7.04 6.20 10.80
CA THR A 357 -7.41 7.60 10.56
C THR A 357 -7.77 8.34 11.83
N HIS A 358 -7.10 9.45 12.07
CA HIS A 358 -7.42 10.40 13.14
C HIS A 358 -8.61 11.25 12.69
N CYS A 359 -9.74 11.20 13.39
CA CYS A 359 -10.90 12.06 13.09
C CYS A 359 -11.70 12.31 14.39
N TYR A 360 -12.27 13.50 14.56
CA TYR A 360 -12.92 13.86 15.83
C TYR A 360 -14.45 13.83 15.78
N THR A 361 -15.03 14.68 14.93
CA THR A 361 -16.46 15.03 14.98
C THR A 361 -17.28 14.30 13.92
N ILE A 362 -18.60 14.35 14.02
CA ILE A 362 -19.52 13.70 13.06
C ILE A 362 -19.22 14.10 11.61
N PRO A 363 -19.05 15.40 11.25
CA PRO A 363 -18.69 15.78 9.88
C PRO A 363 -17.37 15.18 9.38
N ASP A 364 -16.38 15.04 10.28
CA ASP A 364 -15.07 14.47 9.99
C ASP A 364 -15.20 12.99 9.64
N LEU A 365 -15.89 12.25 10.51
CA LEU A 365 -16.19 10.82 10.35
C LEU A 365 -17.02 10.55 9.08
N GLU A 366 -18.08 11.32 8.85
CA GLU A 366 -18.92 11.18 7.65
C GLU A 366 -18.16 11.46 6.36
N ALA A 367 -17.32 12.51 6.33
CA ALA A 367 -16.52 12.81 5.15
C ALA A 367 -15.56 11.66 4.84
N PHE A 368 -14.84 11.17 5.86
CA PHE A 368 -13.90 10.07 5.66
C PHE A 368 -14.59 8.78 5.18
N VAL A 369 -15.74 8.42 5.78
CA VAL A 369 -16.56 7.28 5.32
C VAL A 369 -17.05 7.48 3.88
N ARG A 370 -17.35 8.70 3.44
CA ARG A 370 -17.68 8.91 2.02
C ARG A 370 -16.48 8.65 1.11
N HIS A 371 -15.28 9.03 1.52
CA HIS A 371 -14.05 8.74 0.75
C HIS A 371 -13.79 7.23 0.66
N THR A 372 -14.02 6.47 1.74
CA THR A 372 -13.85 5.01 1.73
C THR A 372 -14.81 4.36 0.74
N ASN A 373 -16.07 4.82 0.69
CA ASN A 373 -17.07 4.36 -0.28
C ASN A 373 -16.79 4.81 -1.72
N GLU A 374 -16.27 6.03 -1.91
CA GLU A 374 -15.96 6.61 -3.23
C GLU A 374 -14.82 5.86 -3.92
N PHE A 375 -13.77 5.47 -3.17
CA PHE A 375 -12.59 4.80 -3.70
C PHE A 375 -12.48 3.32 -3.32
N ASN A 376 -13.45 2.79 -2.59
CA ASN A 376 -13.57 1.38 -2.21
C ASN A 376 -12.34 0.82 -1.44
N PHE A 377 -11.90 1.52 -0.40
CA PHE A 377 -10.88 1.04 0.55
C PHE A 377 -11.45 0.93 1.96
N SER A 378 -10.90 0.05 2.80
CA SER A 378 -11.37 -0.18 4.16
C SER A 378 -10.57 0.59 5.21
N VAL A 379 -11.25 1.10 6.24
CA VAL A 379 -10.62 1.66 7.45
C VAL A 379 -10.40 0.57 8.49
N ARG A 380 -9.18 0.49 9.02
CA ARG A 380 -8.83 -0.41 10.12
C ARG A 380 -9.23 0.15 11.48
N ALA A 381 -8.96 1.42 11.72
CA ALA A 381 -9.29 2.10 12.97
C ALA A 381 -9.54 3.59 12.77
N PHE A 382 -10.53 4.11 13.48
CA PHE A 382 -10.69 5.54 13.74
C PHE A 382 -10.02 5.87 15.08
N HIS A 383 -9.09 6.81 15.08
CA HIS A 383 -8.35 7.27 16.24
C HIS A 383 -8.94 8.54 16.83
N HIS A 384 -8.89 8.66 18.16
CA HIS A 384 -9.50 9.70 19.00
C HIS A 384 -11.03 9.73 18.93
N ALA A 385 -11.60 9.87 17.73
CA ALA A 385 -12.95 9.41 17.44
C ALA A 385 -14.04 9.98 18.39
N HIS A 386 -13.90 11.26 18.78
CA HIS A 386 -14.63 11.87 19.91
C HIS A 386 -16.15 11.68 19.88
N GLN A 387 -16.76 11.67 18.70
CA GLN A 387 -18.22 11.59 18.54
C GLN A 387 -18.71 10.25 17.98
N THR A 388 -17.86 9.23 17.88
CA THR A 388 -18.24 7.92 17.31
C THR A 388 -19.40 7.24 18.03
N TYR A 389 -19.51 7.42 19.36
CA TYR A 389 -20.61 6.88 20.16
C TYR A 389 -22.00 7.41 19.75
N LEU A 390 -22.07 8.56 19.07
CA LEU A 390 -23.32 9.14 18.56
C LEU A 390 -23.72 8.56 17.19
N VAL A 391 -22.75 8.01 16.45
CA VAL A 391 -22.93 7.66 15.03
C VAL A 391 -22.39 6.26 14.65
N PRO A 392 -22.69 5.20 15.42
CA PRO A 392 -22.19 3.85 15.12
C PRO A 392 -22.62 3.36 13.73
N GLU A 393 -23.82 3.71 13.27
CA GLU A 393 -24.31 3.32 11.94
C GLU A 393 -23.54 4.00 10.79
N ILE A 394 -22.95 5.17 11.04
CA ILE A 394 -22.11 5.82 10.04
C ILE A 394 -20.83 5.02 9.85
N LEU A 395 -20.22 4.55 10.94
CA LEU A 395 -18.97 3.80 10.91
C LEU A 395 -19.14 2.43 10.25
N LYS A 396 -20.32 1.81 10.35
CA LYS A 396 -20.62 0.52 9.68
C LYS A 396 -20.65 0.61 8.16
N ARG A 397 -20.72 1.82 7.59
CA ARG A 397 -20.66 2.06 6.13
C ARG A 397 -19.22 2.23 5.62
N ALA A 398 -18.23 2.23 6.52
CA ALA A 398 -16.83 2.52 6.19
C ALA A 398 -16.17 1.41 5.37
#